data_AF-A0A7W6Y237-F1
#
_entry.id   AF-A0A7W6Y237-F1
#
_cell.length_a   1.000
_cell.length_b   1.000
_cell.length_c   1.000
_cell.angle_alpha   90.00
_cell.angle_beta   90.00
_cell.angle_gamma   90.00
#
_symmetry.space_group_name_H-M   'P 1'
#
loop_
_entity.id
_entity.type
_entity.pdbx_description
1 polymer ?
#
loop_
_entity_poly.entity_id
_entity_poly.type
_entity_poly.pdbx_seq_one_letter_code
_entity_poly.pdbx_strand_id
1 'polypeptide(L)' 'MRPEERIACARAMLDNPLFGVLMDEMEKSAVDRCVNAKPVDHETRAAMAAEVRAIRKLRNTITVLVEEANAPNTSAPA' A
#
# COMPACT_ATOMS: atom_id res chain seq x y z
N MET A 1 9.79 -14.83 9.32
CA MET A 1 8.75 -14.30 10.21
C MET A 1 7.60 -15.29 10.19
N ARG A 2 7.16 -15.75 11.36
CA ARG A 2 6.02 -16.66 11.47
C ARG A 2 4.73 -15.92 11.04
N PRO A 3 3.69 -16.62 10.56
CA PRO A 3 2.46 -15.97 10.10
C PRO A 3 1.87 -14.99 11.13
N GLU A 4 1.83 -15.37 12.40
CA GLU A 4 1.34 -14.56 13.51
C GLU A 4 2.18 -13.30 13.74
N GLU A 5 3.51 -13.38 13.61
CA GLU A 5 4.42 -12.24 13.72
C GLU A 5 4.21 -11.28 12.54
N ARG A 6 3.96 -11.81 11.34
CA ARG A 6 3.69 -11.03 10.13
C ARG A 6 2.42 -10.21 10.26
N ILE A 7 1.36 -10.82 10.80
CA ILE A 7 0.09 -10.13 11.06
C ILE A 7 0.27 -9.08 12.15
N ALA A 8 0.99 -9.39 13.23
CA ALA A 8 1.26 -8.43 14.30
C ALA A 8 2.03 -7.20 13.80
N CYS A 9 3.06 -7.40 12.96
CA CYS A 9 3.77 -6.29 12.32
C CYS A 9 2.88 -5.49 11.37
N ALA A 10 2.03 -6.15 10.57
CA ALA A 10 1.09 -5.47 9.68
C ALA A 10 0.10 -4.59 10.46
N ARG A 11 -0.45 -5.09 11.57
CA ARG A 11 -1.30 -4.31 12.49
C ARG A 11 -0.54 -3.10 13.05
N ALA A 12 0.68 -3.31 13.56
CA ALA A 12 1.50 -2.23 14.09
C ALA A 12 1.81 -1.14 13.03
N MET A 13 1.92 -1.50 11.76
CA MET A 13 2.06 -0.52 10.67
C MET A 13 0.77 0.28 10.44
N LEU A 14 -0.40 -0.37 10.46
CA LEU A 14 -1.69 0.32 10.29
C LEU A 14 -2.06 1.20 11.49
N ASP A 15 -1.71 0.77 12.71
CA ASP A 15 -1.95 1.51 13.95
C ASP A 15 -0.98 2.70 14.11
N ASN A 16 0.09 2.76 13.31
CA ASN A 16 1.05 3.85 13.35
C ASN A 16 0.56 5.04 12.50
N PRO A 17 0.18 6.19 13.09
CA PRO A 17 -0.34 7.33 12.34
C PRO A 17 0.69 7.92 11.37
N LEU A 18 1.98 7.83 11.68
CA LEU A 18 3.04 8.32 10.78
C LEU A 18 3.10 7.48 9.50
N PHE A 19 2.80 6.18 9.58
CA PHE A 19 2.80 5.33 8.39
C PHE A 19 1.74 5.77 7.37
N GLY A 20 0.52 6.06 7.83
CA GLY A 20 -0.54 6.60 6.98
C GLY A 20 -0.14 7.92 6.32
N VAL A 21 0.35 8.87 7.12
CA VAL A 21 0.81 10.19 6.64
C VAL A 21 1.91 10.04 5.58
N LEU A 22 2.94 9.25 5.84
CA LEU A 22 4.04 9.04 4.89
C LEU A 22 3.54 8.40 3.59
N MET A 23 2.67 7.41 3.67
CA MET A 23 2.12 6.76 2.49
C MET A 23 1.28 7.73 1.64
N ASP A 24 0.53 8.64 2.25
CA ASP A 24 -0.26 9.66 1.56
C ASP A 24 0.62 10.74 0.94
N GLU A 25 1.64 11.22 1.67
CA GLU A 25 2.61 12.19 1.18
C GLU A 25 3.41 11.65 -0.02
N MET A 26 3.87 10.40 0.06
CA MET A 26 4.57 9.73 -1.03
C MET A 26 3.68 9.58 -2.27
N GLU A 27 2.42 9.14 -2.09
CA GLU A 27 1.50 9.00 -3.21
C GLU A 27 1.20 10.35 -3.85
N LYS A 28 0.92 11.38 -3.04
CA LYS A 28 0.68 12.74 -3.52
C LYS A 28 1.87 13.25 -4.33
N SER A 29 3.08 13.11 -3.80
CA SER A 29 4.31 13.51 -4.48
C SER A 29 4.48 12.80 -5.83
N ALA A 30 4.26 11.49 -5.89
CA ALA A 30 4.35 10.72 -7.14
C ALA A 30 3.26 11.13 -8.15
N VAL A 31 2.02 11.37 -7.69
CA VAL A 31 0.94 11.89 -8.54
C VAL A 31 1.30 13.26 -9.10
N ASP A 32 1.74 14.19 -8.25
CA ASP A 32 2.11 15.54 -8.64
C ASP A 32 3.24 15.54 -9.67
N ARG A 33 4.27 14.71 -9.47
CA ARG A 33 5.38 14.54 -10.43
C ARG A 33 4.93 13.89 -11.73
N CYS A 34 4.01 12.94 -11.68
CA CYS A 34 3.44 12.29 -12.87
C CYS A 34 2.66 13.29 -13.73
N VAL A 35 1.77 14.09 -13.10
CA VAL A 35 0.91 15.06 -13.79
C VAL A 35 1.73 16.21 -14.35
N ASN A 36 2.71 16.72 -13.60
CA ASN A 36 3.53 17.86 -13.99
C ASN A 36 4.76 17.49 -14.84
N ALA A 37 4.95 16.21 -15.19
CA ALA A 37 5.98 15.80 -16.13
C ALA A 37 5.79 16.54 -17.47
N LYS A 38 6.90 17.05 -18.03
CA LYS A 38 6.90 17.77 -19.31
C LYS A 38 6.18 16.93 -20.39
N PRO A 39 5.53 17.54 -21.39
CA PRO A 39 4.78 16.80 -22.41
C PRO A 39 5.59 15.71 -23.12
N VAL A 40 6.89 15.94 -23.32
CA VAL A 40 7.82 15.00 -23.98
C VAL A 40 8.50 14.03 -23.02
N ASP A 41 8.34 14.21 -21.71
CA ASP A 41 8.95 13.37 -20.68
C ASP A 41 8.00 12.23 -20.30
N HIS A 42 7.87 11.29 -21.24
CA HIS A 42 7.04 10.11 -21.06
C HIS A 42 7.62 9.14 -20.03
N GLU A 43 8.95 9.10 -19.89
CA GLU A 43 9.64 8.21 -18.96
C GLU A 43 9.34 8.57 -17.51
N THR A 44 9.49 9.85 -17.12
CA THR A 44 9.14 10.31 -15.77
C THR A 44 7.67 10.04 -15.47
N ARG A 45 6.77 10.31 -16.43
CA ARG A 45 5.33 10.04 -16.26
C ARG A 45 5.06 8.56 -16.00
N ALA A 46 5.66 7.67 -16.79
CA ALA A 46 5.49 6.23 -16.63
C ALA A 46 6.07 5.73 -15.30
N ALA A 47 7.26 6.22 -14.91
CA ALA A 47 7.92 5.85 -13.67
C ALA A 47 7.11 6.27 -12.44
N MET A 48 6.65 7.52 -12.39
CA MET A 48 5.85 8.03 -11.26
C MET A 48 4.47 7.35 -11.19
N ALA A 49 3.85 7.05 -12.33
CA ALA A 49 2.62 6.24 -12.35
C ALA A 49 2.85 4.82 -11.80
N ALA A 50 4.01 4.20 -12.08
CA ALA A 50 4.38 2.92 -11.50
C ALA A 50 4.60 3.00 -9.98
N GLU A 51 5.20 4.09 -9.50
CA GLU A 51 5.40 4.35 -8.07
C GLU A 51 4.07 4.48 -7.32
N VAL A 52 3.11 5.25 -7.86
CA VAL A 52 1.74 5.33 -7.30
C VAL A 52 1.10 3.94 -7.18
N ARG A 53 1.22 3.11 -8.23
CA ARG A 53 0.70 1.73 -8.19
C ARG A 53 1.39 0.89 -7.12
N ALA A 54 2.70 1.03 -6.95
CA ALA A 54 3.46 0.30 -5.94
C ALA A 54 3.04 0.69 -4.51
N ILE A 55 2.87 2.00 -4.25
CA ILE A 55 2.42 2.52 -2.96
C ILE A 55 1.02 1.98 -2.63
N ARG A 56 0.07 2.09 -3.56
CA ARG A 56 -1.29 1.55 -3.38
C ARG A 56 -1.30 0.05 -3.16
N LYS A 57 -0.48 -0.69 -3.92
CA LYS A 57 -0.35 -2.15 -3.77
C LYS A 57 0.19 -2.53 -2.40
N LEU A 58 1.20 -1.81 -1.89
CA LEU A 58 1.74 -2.04 -0.56
C LEU A 58 0.68 -1.79 0.52
N ARG A 59 -0.01 -0.65 0.45
CA ARG A 59 -1.11 -0.29 1.37
C ARG A 59 -2.16 -1.40 1.39
N ASN A 60 -2.65 -1.80 0.22
CA ASN A 60 -3.65 -2.87 0.09
C ASN A 60 -3.14 -4.21 0.63
N THR A 61 -1.86 -4.56 0.37
CA THR A 61 -1.28 -5.81 0.85
C THR A 61 -1.26 -5.88 2.38
N ILE A 62 -0.93 -4.77 3.05
CA ILE A 62 -0.92 -4.70 4.52
C ILE A 62 -2.36 -4.79 5.05
N THR A 63 -3.30 -4.07 4.47
CA THR A 63 -4.71 -4.11 4.84
C THR A 63 -5.29 -5.52 4.72
N VAL A 64 -5.11 -6.17 3.56
CA VAL A 64 -5.60 -7.54 3.31
C VAL A 64 -5.00 -8.53 4.30
N LEU A 65 -3.71 -8.44 4.64
CA LEU A 65 -3.09 -9.32 5.65
C LEU A 65 -3.77 -9.21 7.03
N VAL A 66 -4.23 -8.03 7.41
CA VAL A 66 -4.92 -7.81 8.69
C VAL A 66 -6.39 -8.25 8.59
N GLU A 67 -7.05 -7.99 7.47
CA GLU A 67 -8.44 -8.40 7.21
C GLU A 67 -8.60 -9.93 7.16
N GLU A 68 -7.71 -10.62 6.44
CA GLU A 68 -7.69 -12.10 6.36
C GLU A 68 -7.51 -12.72 7.76
N ALA A 69 -6.69 -12.10 8.61
CA ALA A 69 -6.49 -12.56 9.98
C ALA A 69 -7.71 -12.34 10.89
N ASN A 70 -8.60 -11.41 10.53
CA ASN A 70 -9.82 -11.09 11.27
C ASN A 70 -11.07 -11.80 10.71
N ALA A 71 -10.97 -12.41 9.52
CA ALA A 71 -12.07 -13.12 8.91
C ALA A 71 -12.46 -14.36 9.74
N PRO A 72 -13.76 -14.57 10.05
CA PRO A 72 -14.20 -15.79 10.71
C PRO A 72 -13.91 -16.99 9.79
N ASN A 73 -13.32 -18.05 10.34
CA ASN A 73 -13.09 -19.33 9.66
C ASN A 73 -14.43 -19.93 9.20
N THR A 74 -14.95 -19.49 8.05
CA THR A 74 -16.16 -20.02 7.43
C THR A 74 -15.78 -21.12 6.44
N SER A 75 -14.86 -21.99 6.85
CA SER A 75 -14.57 -23.25 6.16
C SER A 75 -15.28 -24.39 6.90
N ALA A 76 -16.60 -24.36 6.90
CA ALA A 76 -17.40 -25.56 7.13
C ALA A 76 -17.72 -26.15 5.75
N PRO A 77 -17.31 -27.39 5.43
CA PRO A 77 -17.71 -28.02 4.18
C PRO A 77 -19.22 -28.30 4.23
N ALA A 78 -19.90 -28.03 3.12
CA ALA A 78 -21.29 -28.44 2.89
C ALA A 78 -21.39 -29.93 2.56
#